data_AF-A0A3N9MWG5-F1
#
_entry.id   AF-A0A3N9MWG5-F1
#
_cell.length_a   1.000
_cell.length_b   1.000
_cell.length_c   1.000
_cell.angle_alpha   90.00
_cell.angle_beta   90.00
_cell.angle_gamma   90.00
#
_symmetry.space_group_name_H-M   'P 1'
#
loop_
_entity.id
_entity.type
_entity.pdbx_description
1 polymer ?
#
loop_
_entity_poly.entity_id
_entity_poly.type
_entity_poly.pdbx_seq_one_letter_code
_entity_poly.pdbx_strand_id
1 'polypeptide(L)'
;MIRFTPRNQKSTWSKKNIEAAGRMIAGNLMTPEGLELINLRKEDNTDVRKIEFIAALESQFRAHKKAWRFFYAQPPYYRKTVIRWIMSAKQETSRQKKLNELISDSENQLKIKAMR
;
A
#
# COMPACT_ATOMS: atom_id res chain seq x y z
N MET A 1 -18.52 -18.59 4.55
CA MET A 1 -17.50 -19.60 4.18
C MET A 1 -16.13 -18.91 4.13
N ILE A 2 -15.16 -19.33 4.95
CA ILE A 2 -13.79 -18.79 4.88
C ILE A 2 -13.02 -19.61 3.85
N ARG A 3 -12.55 -18.98 2.77
CA ARG A 3 -11.73 -19.64 1.76
C ARG A 3 -10.28 -19.68 2.23
N PHE A 4 -9.74 -20.87 2.39
CA PHE A 4 -8.31 -21.09 2.62
C PHE A 4 -7.64 -21.47 1.30
N THR A 5 -6.61 -20.71 0.93
CA THR A 5 -5.75 -21.03 -0.21
C THR A 5 -4.38 -21.41 0.33
N PRO A 6 -3.78 -22.53 -0.13
CA PRO A 6 -2.41 -22.89 0.24
C PRO A 6 -1.46 -21.72 0.01
N ARG A 7 -0.58 -21.46 0.98
CA ARG A 7 0.44 -20.41 0.89
C ARG A 7 1.75 -21.01 0.45
N ASN A 8 2.51 -20.25 -0.31
CA ASN A 8 3.88 -20.58 -0.71
C ASN A 8 4.85 -19.51 -0.16
N GLN A 9 6.16 -19.74 -0.30
CA GLN A 9 7.20 -18.81 0.17
C GLN A 9 7.07 -17.38 -0.40
N LYS A 10 6.48 -17.23 -1.59
CA LYS A 10 6.26 -15.94 -2.26
C LYS A 10 4.94 -15.26 -1.85
N SER A 11 4.11 -15.93 -1.05
CA SER A 11 2.78 -15.45 -0.69
C SER A 11 2.89 -14.35 0.36
N THR A 12 2.20 -13.24 0.11
CA THR A 12 2.03 -12.21 1.14
C THR A 12 1.11 -12.70 2.25
N TRP A 13 1.60 -12.63 3.49
CA TRP A 13 0.82 -12.97 4.67
C TRP A 13 0.13 -11.72 5.23
N SER A 14 -1.18 -11.79 5.45
CA SER A 14 -1.88 -10.71 6.16
C SER A 14 -1.63 -10.81 7.67
N LYS A 15 -1.70 -9.67 8.38
CA LYS A 15 -1.59 -9.62 9.84
C LYS A 15 -2.48 -10.67 10.54
N LYS A 16 -3.74 -10.78 10.11
CA LYS A 16 -4.71 -11.75 10.65
C LYS A 16 -4.26 -13.22 10.46
N ASN A 17 -3.63 -13.55 9.33
CA ASN A 17 -3.13 -14.90 9.08
C ASN A 17 -1.88 -15.21 9.90
N ILE A 18 -1.02 -14.22 10.13
CA ILE A 18 0.15 -14.36 11.01
C ILE A 18 -0.32 -14.60 12.45
N GLU A 19 -1.30 -13.83 12.92
CA GLU A 19 -1.90 -14.03 14.25
C GLU A 19 -2.58 -15.40 14.40
N ALA A 20 -3.24 -15.88 13.33
CA ALA A 20 -3.85 -17.21 13.32
C ALA A 20 -2.78 -18.32 13.35
N ALA A 21 -1.71 -18.19 12.56
CA ALA A 21 -0.58 -19.12 12.59
C ALA A 21 0.09 -19.13 13.96
N GLY A 22 0.32 -17.98 14.59
CA GLY A 22 0.86 -17.89 15.94
C GLY A 22 0.02 -18.63 16.98
N ARG A 23 -1.31 -18.56 16.88
CA ARG A 23 -2.22 -19.34 17.73
C ARG A 23 -2.13 -20.85 17.50
N MET A 24 -1.99 -21.27 16.24
CA MET A 24 -1.84 -22.69 15.91
C MET A 24 -0.51 -23.25 16.39
N ILE A 25 0.57 -22.48 16.29
CA ILE A 25 1.91 -22.87 16.79
C ILE A 25 1.88 -22.99 18.32
N ALA A 26 1.31 -22.00 19.01
CA ALA A 26 1.16 -22.04 20.46
C ALA A 26 0.29 -23.22 20.95
N GLY A 27 -0.71 -23.61 20.16
CA GLY A 27 -1.56 -24.77 20.43
C GLY A 27 -1.00 -26.12 19.96
N ASN A 28 0.20 -26.16 19.37
CA ASN A 28 0.79 -27.34 18.74
C ASN A 28 -0.12 -27.99 17.66
N LEU A 29 -0.92 -27.18 16.98
CA LEU A 29 -1.85 -27.57 15.91
C LEU A 29 -1.28 -27.33 14.50
N MET A 30 -0.04 -26.84 14.42
CA MET A 30 0.64 -26.54 13.16
C MET A 30 1.34 -27.79 12.61
N THR A 31 1.29 -28.00 11.30
CA THR A 31 2.07 -29.08 10.66
C THR A 31 3.52 -28.64 10.42
N PRO A 32 4.48 -29.58 10.27
CA PRO A 32 5.87 -29.27 9.96
C PRO A 32 6.04 -28.37 8.72
N GLU A 33 5.28 -28.63 7.66
CA GLU A 33 5.30 -27.85 6.43
C GLU A 33 4.79 -26.41 6.66
N GLY A 34 3.79 -26.26 7.53
CA GLY A 34 3.29 -24.96 7.94
C GLY A 34 4.32 -24.16 8.76
N LEU A 35 5.08 -24.84 9.61
CA LEU A 35 6.17 -24.25 10.40
C LEU A 35 7.34 -23.80 9.51
N GLU A 36 7.70 -24.58 8.50
CA GLU A 36 8.73 -24.16 7.54
C GLU A 36 8.29 -22.91 6.76
N LEU A 37 7.04 -22.87 6.29
CA LEU A 37 6.52 -21.74 5.54
C LEU A 37 6.41 -20.44 6.36
N ILE A 38 6.00 -20.53 7.63
CA ILE A 38 5.93 -19.35 8.51
C ILE A 38 7.33 -18.82 8.85
N ASN A 39 8.34 -19.71 8.94
CA ASN A 39 9.73 -19.34 9.22
C ASN A 39 10.44 -18.77 7.98
N LEU A 40 10.16 -19.30 6.79
CA LEU A 40 10.72 -18.83 5.52
C LEU A 40 10.03 -17.57 4.99
N ARG A 41 8.99 -17.06 5.66
CA ARG A 41 8.29 -15.84 5.24
C ARG A 41 9.25 -14.67 5.28
N LYS A 42 9.21 -13.82 4.25
CA LYS A 42 9.80 -12.49 4.35
C LYS A 42 8.93 -11.65 5.29
N GLU A 43 9.54 -10.71 6.02
CA GLU A 43 8.78 -9.66 6.69
C GLU A 43 8.12 -8.79 5.62
N ASP A 44 6.99 -9.24 5.12
CA ASP A 44 6.16 -8.44 4.26
C ASP A 44 5.56 -7.33 5.12
N ASN A 45 5.63 -6.11 4.62
CA ASN A 45 4.99 -4.96 5.23
C ASN A 45 3.47 -5.16 5.16
N THR A 46 2.93 -5.88 6.15
CA THR A 46 1.55 -6.37 6.16
C THR A 46 0.52 -5.25 6.29
N ASP A 47 0.99 -4.03 6.61
CA ASP A 47 0.17 -2.84 6.67
C ASP A 47 0.05 -2.15 5.30
N VAL A 48 -0.46 -2.91 4.32
CA VAL A 48 -0.80 -2.38 2.99
C VAL A 48 -1.90 -1.30 3.06
N ARG A 49 -2.49 -1.08 4.25
CA ARG A 49 -3.62 -0.18 4.50
C ARG A 49 -3.19 1.26 4.82
N LYS A 50 -1.96 1.47 5.30
CA LYS A 50 -1.42 2.80 5.62
C LYS A 50 -0.30 3.18 4.66
N ILE A 51 -0.66 3.46 3.42
CA ILE A 51 0.27 4.11 2.49
C ILE A 51 -0.08 5.58 2.48
N GLU A 52 0.79 6.37 3.10
CA GLU A 52 0.72 7.82 3.18
C GLU A 52 1.90 8.44 2.40
N PHE A 53 1.84 9.76 2.17
CA PHE A 53 2.97 10.45 1.57
C PHE A 53 4.18 10.43 2.50
N ILE A 54 5.40 10.40 1.92
CA ILE A 54 6.59 10.80 2.67
C ILE A 54 6.48 12.30 2.95
N ALA A 55 6.89 12.74 4.14
CA ALA A 55 6.79 14.13 4.58
C ALA A 55 7.31 15.15 3.55
N ALA A 56 8.42 14.85 2.86
CA ALA A 56 8.98 15.70 1.81
C ALA A 56 8.01 15.91 0.62
N LEU A 57 7.46 14.81 0.08
CA LEU A 57 6.50 14.86 -1.02
C LEU A 57 5.18 15.52 -0.60
N GLU A 58 4.74 15.28 0.64
CA GLU A 58 3.54 15.92 1.16
C GLU A 58 3.72 17.44 1.28
N SER A 59 4.84 17.90 1.84
CA SER A 59 5.14 19.32 1.97
C SER A 59 5.16 20.00 0.59
N GLN A 60 5.78 19.35 -0.40
CA GLN A 60 5.78 19.86 -1.77
C GLN A 60 4.36 19.91 -2.35
N PHE A 61 3.54 18.87 -2.16
CA PHE A 61 2.18 18.86 -2.68
C PHE A 61 1.30 19.94 -2.02
N ARG A 62 1.44 20.13 -0.70
CA ARG A 62 0.70 21.14 0.07
C ARG A 62 1.02 22.57 -0.36
N ALA A 63 2.21 22.83 -0.91
CA ALA A 63 2.55 24.13 -1.48
C ALA A 63 1.61 24.52 -2.64
N HIS A 64 1.11 23.53 -3.39
CA HIS A 64 0.14 23.72 -4.47
C HIS A 64 -1.31 23.69 -3.94
N LYS A 65 -1.74 24.75 -3.28
CA LYS A 65 -3.04 24.83 -2.56
C LYS A 65 -4.25 24.42 -3.42
N LYS A 66 -4.29 24.82 -4.70
CA LYS A 66 -5.39 24.49 -5.62
C LYS A 66 -5.45 22.98 -5.88
N ALA A 67 -4.29 22.40 -6.21
CA ALA A 67 -4.10 20.98 -6.44
C ALA A 67 -4.48 20.16 -5.20
N TRP A 68 -3.94 20.56 -4.03
CA TRP A 68 -4.18 19.93 -2.75
C TRP A 68 -5.68 19.89 -2.41
N ARG A 69 -6.37 21.02 -2.55
CA ARG A 69 -7.82 21.12 -2.28
C ARG A 69 -8.61 20.20 -3.20
N PHE A 70 -8.31 20.19 -4.50
CA PHE A 70 -9.00 19.32 -5.46
C PHE A 70 -8.76 17.84 -5.14
N PHE A 71 -7.52 17.46 -4.83
CA PHE A 71 -7.17 16.08 -4.49
C PHE A 71 -7.89 15.61 -3.23
N TYR A 72 -7.95 16.44 -2.17
CA TYR A 72 -8.66 16.09 -0.93
C TYR A 72 -10.18 16.07 -1.07
N ALA A 73 -10.74 16.75 -2.06
CA ALA A 73 -12.16 16.64 -2.41
C ALA A 73 -12.52 15.31 -3.09
N GLN A 74 -11.52 14.55 -3.58
CA GLN A 74 -11.78 13.25 -4.23
C GLN A 74 -12.16 12.14 -3.24
N PRO A 75 -12.91 11.12 -3.68
CA PRO A 75 -13.28 9.99 -2.85
C PRO A 75 -12.07 9.30 -2.19
N PRO A 76 -12.20 8.77 -0.95
CA PRO A 76 -11.09 8.12 -0.24
C PRO A 76 -10.39 7.01 -1.05
N TYR A 77 -11.14 6.27 -1.87
CA TYR A 77 -10.56 5.26 -2.77
C TYR A 77 -9.56 5.86 -3.76
N TYR A 78 -9.94 6.95 -4.44
CA TYR A 78 -9.05 7.61 -5.40
C TYR A 78 -7.78 8.10 -4.73
N ARG A 79 -7.90 8.79 -3.58
CA ARG A 79 -6.75 9.30 -2.83
C ARG A 79 -5.78 8.18 -2.44
N LYS A 80 -6.29 7.08 -1.90
CA LYS A 80 -5.48 5.91 -1.51
C LYS A 80 -4.77 5.28 -2.72
N THR A 81 -5.48 5.14 -3.83
CA THR A 81 -4.92 4.54 -5.05
C THR A 81 -3.82 5.40 -5.64
N VAL A 82 -4.00 6.73 -5.69
CA VAL A 82 -3.00 7.68 -6.16
C VAL A 82 -1.76 7.69 -5.26
N ILE A 83 -1.95 7.77 -3.93
CA ILE A 83 -0.82 7.75 -2.98
C ILE A 83 -0.02 6.45 -3.16
N ARG A 84 -0.69 5.29 -3.27
CA ARG A 84 -0.04 4.01 -3.57
C ARG A 84 0.70 4.03 -4.91
N TRP A 85 0.10 4.60 -5.95
CA TRP A 85 0.74 4.71 -7.26
C TRP A 85 2.02 5.55 -7.22
N ILE A 86 2.06 6.65 -6.46
CA ILE A 86 3.28 7.45 -6.25
C ILE A 86 4.28 6.64 -5.42
N MET A 87 3.86 6.15 -4.24
CA MET A 87 4.72 5.49 -3.27
C MET A 87 5.29 4.14 -3.73
N SER A 88 4.62 3.45 -4.66
CA SER A 88 5.11 2.22 -5.29
C SER A 88 6.32 2.42 -6.19
N ALA A 89 6.62 3.65 -6.62
CA ALA A 89 7.84 3.92 -7.38
C ALA A 89 9.08 3.71 -6.49
N LYS A 90 10.01 2.88 -6.96
CA LYS A 90 11.25 2.56 -6.23
C LYS A 90 12.27 3.69 -6.27
N GLN A 91 12.34 4.41 -7.39
CA GLN A 91 13.28 5.51 -7.62
C GLN A 91 12.64 6.85 -7.23
N GLU A 92 13.43 7.73 -6.62
CA GLU A 92 12.97 9.06 -6.21
C GLU A 92 12.57 9.93 -7.40
N THR A 93 13.33 9.89 -8.49
CA THR A 93 13.01 10.59 -9.75
C THR A 93 11.63 10.21 -10.29
N SER A 94 11.26 8.93 -10.16
CA SER A 94 9.95 8.43 -10.58
C SER A 94 8.83 8.88 -9.64
N ARG A 95 9.08 8.96 -8.32
CA ARG A 95 8.11 9.53 -7.37
C ARG A 95 7.84 11.00 -7.69
N GLN A 96 8.91 11.76 -7.93
CA GLN A 96 8.81 13.18 -8.26
C GLN A 96 8.03 13.40 -9.56
N LYS A 97 8.30 12.62 -10.60
CA LYS A 97 7.58 12.70 -11.88
C LYS A 97 6.08 12.47 -11.68
N LYS A 98 5.71 11.42 -10.92
CA LYS A 98 4.31 11.11 -10.63
C LYS A 98 3.63 12.17 -9.75
N LEU A 99 4.37 12.75 -8.79
CA LEU A 99 3.85 13.85 -7.97
C LEU A 99 3.58 15.09 -8.83
N ASN A 100 4.48 15.43 -9.74
CA ASN A 100 4.30 16.56 -10.65
C ASN A 100 3.10 16.35 -11.58
N GLU A 101 2.89 15.13 -12.08
CA GLU A 101 1.69 14.76 -12.85
C GLU A 101 0.41 14.95 -12.02
N LEU A 102 0.40 14.46 -10.77
CA LEU A 102 -0.73 14.66 -9.85
C LEU A 102 -1.02 16.14 -9.61
N ILE A 103 0.01 16.96 -9.38
CA ILE A 103 -0.13 18.39 -9.17
C ILE A 103 -0.76 19.05 -10.41
N SER A 104 -0.16 18.84 -11.58
CA SER A 104 -0.62 19.41 -12.86
C SER A 104 -2.09 19.05 -13.14
N ASP A 105 -2.46 17.77 -13.04
CA ASP A 105 -3.83 17.33 -13.31
C ASP A 105 -4.80 17.91 -12.26
N SER A 106 -4.42 17.90 -10.98
CA SER A 106 -5.26 18.43 -9.90
C SER A 106 -5.44 19.95 -9.96
N GLU A 107 -4.43 20.70 -10.42
CA GLU A 107 -4.55 22.15 -10.67
C GLU A 107 -5.55 22.44 -11.79
N ASN A 108 -5.66 21.54 -12.77
CA ASN A 108 -6.64 21.59 -13.84
C ASN A 108 -7.98 20.96 -13.47
N GLN A 109 -8.17 20.55 -12.19
CA GLN A 109 -9.37 19.87 -11.71
C GLN A 109 -9.66 18.54 -12.44
N LEU A 110 -8.61 17.88 -12.90
CA LEU A 110 -8.66 16.57 -13.54
C LEU A 110 -8.12 15.49 -12.60
N LYS A 111 -8.70 14.30 -12.69
CA LYS A 111 -8.09 13.10 -12.11
C LYS A 111 -6.87 12.71 -12.94
N ILE A 112 -5.89 12.07 -12.30
CA ILE A 112 -4.68 11.65 -13.00
C ILE A 112 -5.02 10.79 -14.21
N LYS A 113 -4.31 10.98 -15.32
CA LYS A 113 -4.62 10.31 -16.59
C LYS A 113 -4.72 8.78 -16.47
N ALA A 114 -3.93 8.15 -15.60
CA ALA A 114 -3.97 6.71 -15.37
C ALA A 114 -5.22 6.22 -14.60
N MET A 115 -6.01 7.12 -14.03
CA MET A 115 -7.16 6.82 -13.15
C MET A 115 -8.40 7.68 -13.45
N ARG A 116 -8.46 8.29 -14.63
CA ARG A 116 -9.63 9.02 -15.13
C ARG A 116 -10.54 8.12 -15.94
#